data_AF-A0A7V3H7T0-F1
#
_entry.id   AF-A0A7V3H7T0-F1
#
_cell.length_a   1.000
_cell.length_b   1.000
_cell.length_c   1.000
_cell.angle_alpha   90.00
_cell.angle_beta   90.00
_cell.angle_gamma   90.00
#
_symmetry.space_group_name_H-M   'P 1'
#
loop_
_entity.id
_entity.type
_entity.pdbx_description
1 polymer ?
#
loop_
_entity_poly.entity_id
_entity_poly.type
_entity_poly.pdbx_seq_one_letter_code
_entity_poly.pdbx_strand_id
1 'polypeptide(L)'
;MIILLAPSETKKAGGEAPFLLQSLLFEALLPDRTKLLHTYINILQRGAMAELSKMFGLKKEADIEAHQKDIIHEPAMKAIQRYTGVAFDHLGYERLDKDTQSYIDTHVILFSNLFGVLRASDMIPA
;
A
#
# COMPACT_ATOMS: atom_id res chain seq x y z
N MET A 1 -1.75 8.59 21.99
CA MET A 1 -1.79 7.10 21.88
C MET A 1 -1.57 6.74 20.42
N ILE A 2 -0.78 5.73 20.11
CA ILE A 2 -0.63 5.25 18.72
C ILE A 2 -1.19 3.84 18.63
N ILE A 3 -1.98 3.58 17.59
CA ILE A 3 -2.56 2.27 17.29
C ILE A 3 -1.81 1.71 16.09
N LEU A 4 -1.39 0.45 16.19
CA LEU A 4 -0.65 -0.24 15.14
C LEU A 4 -1.55 -1.29 14.48
N LEU A 5 -1.68 -1.23 13.16
CA LEU A 5 -2.38 -2.25 12.36
C LEU A 5 -1.39 -3.08 11.57
N ALA A 6 -1.63 -4.39 11.58
CA ALA A 6 -0.92 -5.35 10.74
C ALA A 6 -1.11 -5.03 9.24
N PRO A 7 -0.17 -5.48 8.38
CA PRO A 7 -0.35 -5.37 6.94
C PRO A 7 -1.57 -6.17 6.47
N SER A 8 -2.13 -5.79 5.33
CA SER A 8 -3.07 -6.61 4.57
C SER A 8 -2.56 -6.87 3.16
N GLU A 9 -2.80 -8.07 2.65
CA GLU A 9 -2.44 -8.45 1.29
C GLU A 9 -3.39 -7.80 0.28
N THR A 10 -4.69 -7.85 0.56
CA THR A 10 -5.74 -7.39 -0.34
C THR A 10 -5.95 -5.89 -0.26
N LYS A 11 -6.24 -5.31 -1.42
CA LYS A 11 -6.39 -3.87 -1.57
C LYS A 11 -7.60 -3.51 -2.42
N LYS A 12 -8.24 -2.40 -2.08
CA LYS A 12 -9.32 -1.78 -2.85
C LYS A 12 -8.74 -1.18 -4.13
N ALA A 13 -9.40 -1.38 -5.27
CA ALA A 13 -9.04 -0.76 -6.53
C ALA A 13 -9.44 0.74 -6.55
N GLY A 14 -8.87 1.50 -7.50
CA GLY A 14 -9.15 2.92 -7.69
C GLY A 14 -8.20 3.83 -6.91
N GLY A 15 -8.66 5.05 -6.64
CA GLY A 15 -7.87 6.16 -6.10
C GLY A 15 -8.02 7.39 -6.98
N GLU A 16 -7.65 8.56 -6.46
CA GLU A 16 -7.83 9.83 -7.17
C GLU A 16 -6.61 10.76 -7.06
N ALA A 17 -5.70 10.50 -6.12
CA ALA A 17 -4.53 11.35 -5.91
C ALA A 17 -3.29 10.79 -6.62
N PRO A 18 -2.29 11.63 -6.96
CA PRO A 18 -0.99 11.14 -7.38
C PRO A 18 -0.26 10.45 -6.21
N PHE A 19 0.52 9.43 -6.51
CA PHE A 19 1.43 8.82 -5.54
C PHE A 19 2.72 9.63 -5.41
N LEU A 20 3.15 9.92 -4.17
CA LEU A 20 4.37 10.64 -3.88
C LEU A 20 5.13 9.91 -2.76
N LEU A 21 6.20 9.18 -3.10
CA LEU A 21 6.94 8.36 -2.13
C LEU A 21 7.50 9.16 -0.94
N GLN A 22 7.89 10.40 -1.19
CA GLN A 22 8.45 11.33 -0.19
C GLN A 22 7.41 11.88 0.80
N SER A 23 6.11 11.73 0.53
CA SER A 23 5.06 12.21 1.44
C SER A 23 4.72 11.19 2.54
N LEU A 24 5.21 9.96 2.43
CA LEU A 24 4.92 8.88 3.37
C LEU A 24 5.57 9.12 4.73
N LEU A 25 4.95 8.62 5.79
CA LEU A 25 5.41 8.77 7.17
C LEU A 25 6.89 8.35 7.33
N PHE A 26 7.64 9.15 8.10
CA PHE A 26 9.08 9.05 8.33
C PHE A 26 9.94 9.25 7.07
N GLU A 27 10.30 10.51 6.83
CA GLU A 27 11.22 10.91 5.75
C GLU A 27 12.55 10.16 5.78
N ALA A 28 13.03 9.77 6.98
CA ALA A 28 14.24 8.98 7.14
C ALA A 28 14.21 7.62 6.41
N LEU A 29 13.02 7.08 6.09
CA LEU A 29 12.86 5.84 5.33
C LEU A 29 12.90 6.03 3.81
N LEU A 30 12.91 7.28 3.32
CA LEU A 30 12.87 7.57 1.88
C LEU A 30 14.01 6.91 1.08
N PRO A 31 15.28 6.89 1.55
CA PRO A 31 16.36 6.23 0.82
C PRO A 31 16.12 4.72 0.64
N ASP A 32 15.68 4.05 1.70
CA ASP A 32 15.40 2.61 1.68
C ASP A 32 14.18 2.28 0.81
N ARG A 33 13.12 3.09 0.93
CA ARG A 33 11.92 2.98 0.09
C ARG A 33 12.25 3.14 -1.39
N THR A 34 13.05 4.14 -1.75
CA THR A 34 13.47 4.37 -3.13
C THR A 34 14.22 3.17 -3.69
N LYS A 35 15.17 2.61 -2.92
CA LYS A 35 15.94 1.42 -3.31
C LYS A 35 15.05 0.20 -3.48
N LEU A 36 14.16 -0.06 -2.53
CA LEU A 36 13.25 -1.21 -2.57
C LEU A 36 12.25 -1.09 -3.73
N LEU A 37 11.70 0.10 -3.95
CA LEU A 37 10.76 0.37 -5.03
C LEU A 37 11.40 0.22 -6.42
N HIS A 38 12.62 0.75 -6.61
CA HIS A 38 13.38 0.51 -7.84
C HIS A 38 13.66 -0.99 -8.06
N THR A 39 14.03 -1.72 -7.01
CA THR A 39 14.27 -3.17 -7.11
C THR A 39 13.00 -3.91 -7.51
N TYR A 40 11.87 -3.58 -6.87
CA TYR A 40 10.57 -4.15 -7.18
C TYR A 40 10.18 -3.89 -8.64
N ILE A 41 10.25 -2.64 -9.11
CA ILE A 41 9.93 -2.27 -10.50
C ILE A 41 10.83 -2.99 -11.49
N ASN A 42 12.13 -3.10 -11.21
CA ASN A 42 13.06 -3.83 -12.07
C ASN A 42 12.69 -5.33 -12.19
N ILE A 43 12.24 -5.95 -11.11
CA ILE A 43 11.75 -7.34 -11.12
C ILE A 43 10.49 -7.46 -11.98
N LEU A 44 9.53 -6.54 -11.83
CA LEU A 44 8.33 -6.49 -12.66
C LEU A 44 8.68 -6.36 -14.15
N GLN A 45 9.55 -5.41 -14.50
CA GLN A 45 9.95 -5.15 -15.89
C GLN A 45 10.71 -6.33 -16.52
N ARG A 46 11.49 -7.08 -15.74
CA ARG A 46 12.14 -8.30 -16.24
C ARG A 46 11.14 -9.39 -16.62
N GLY A 47 9.94 -9.39 -16.04
CA GLY A 47 8.84 -10.27 -16.45
C GLY A 47 9.13 -11.77 -16.29
N ALA A 48 10.11 -12.16 -15.46
CA ALA A 48 10.49 -13.56 -15.31
C ALA A 48 9.42 -14.33 -14.50
N MET A 49 8.57 -15.10 -15.18
CA MET A 49 7.39 -15.74 -14.58
C MET A 49 7.69 -16.55 -13.31
N ALA A 50 8.78 -17.31 -13.27
CA ALA A 50 9.16 -18.08 -12.09
C ALA A 50 9.51 -17.19 -10.88
N GLU A 51 10.16 -16.05 -11.12
CA GLU A 51 10.51 -15.07 -10.08
C GLU A 51 9.26 -14.35 -9.57
N LEU A 52 8.38 -13.92 -10.49
CA LEU A 52 7.13 -13.24 -10.17
C LEU A 52 6.13 -14.17 -9.45
N SER A 53 6.00 -15.41 -9.91
CA SER A 53 5.18 -16.44 -9.25
C SER A 53 5.61 -16.64 -7.79
N LYS A 54 6.93 -16.73 -7.55
CA LYS A 54 7.48 -16.85 -6.19
C LYS A 54 7.25 -15.58 -5.36
N MET A 55 7.46 -14.41 -5.94
CA MET A 55 7.31 -13.12 -5.27
C MET A 55 5.87 -12.85 -4.83
N PHE A 56 4.89 -13.14 -5.70
CA PHE A 56 3.48 -12.92 -5.42
C PHE A 56 2.80 -14.10 -4.72
N GLY A 57 3.43 -15.28 -4.69
CA GLY A 57 2.80 -16.50 -4.18
C GLY A 57 1.68 -17.03 -5.08
N LEU A 58 1.64 -16.61 -6.35
CA LEU A 58 0.59 -16.94 -7.32
C LEU A 58 1.06 -18.00 -8.31
N LYS A 59 0.14 -18.85 -8.78
CA LYS A 59 0.43 -19.92 -9.75
C LYS A 59 -0.15 -19.70 -11.14
N LYS A 60 -1.23 -18.91 -11.24
CA LYS A 60 -1.88 -18.64 -12.53
C LYS A 60 -1.19 -17.44 -13.18
N GLU A 61 -0.77 -17.60 -14.43
CA GLU A 61 -0.07 -16.55 -15.19
C GLU A 61 -0.91 -15.26 -15.30
N ALA A 62 -2.20 -15.39 -15.62
CA ALA A 62 -3.10 -14.23 -15.70
C ALA A 62 -3.18 -13.43 -14.38
N ASP A 63 -3.14 -14.10 -13.22
CA ASP A 63 -3.13 -13.43 -11.93
C ASP A 63 -1.79 -12.74 -11.68
N ILE A 64 -0.67 -13.34 -12.12
CA ILE A 64 0.67 -12.74 -12.02
C ILE A 64 0.77 -11.49 -12.91
N GLU A 65 0.31 -11.57 -14.15
CA GLU A 65 0.26 -10.45 -15.10
C GLU A 65 -0.59 -9.29 -14.57
N ALA A 66 -1.73 -9.59 -13.92
CA ALA A 66 -2.57 -8.56 -13.30
C ALA A 66 -1.85 -7.76 -12.20
N HIS A 67 -0.77 -8.29 -11.60
CA HIS A 67 0.04 -7.58 -10.60
C HIS A 67 1.27 -6.86 -11.19
N GLN A 68 1.56 -7.05 -12.48
CA GLN A 68 2.64 -6.34 -13.18
C GLN A 68 2.17 -4.96 -13.63
N LYS A 69 2.05 -4.04 -12.67
CA LYS A 69 1.57 -2.69 -12.93
C LYS A 69 2.64 -1.66 -12.64
N ASP A 70 2.53 -0.52 -13.31
CA ASP A 70 3.34 0.65 -13.03
C ASP A 70 2.81 1.39 -11.79
N ILE A 71 3.29 0.96 -10.63
CA ILE A 71 2.80 1.47 -9.34
C ILE A 71 3.14 2.95 -9.10
N ILE A 72 4.08 3.53 -9.85
CA ILE A 72 4.45 4.95 -9.72
C ILE A 72 3.36 5.85 -10.27
N HIS A 73 2.70 5.40 -11.34
CA HIS A 73 1.66 6.17 -12.03
C HIS A 73 0.24 5.72 -11.66
N GLU A 74 0.11 4.74 -10.77
CA GLU A 74 -1.20 4.33 -10.27
C GLU A 74 -1.82 5.40 -9.35
N PRO A 75 -3.15 5.56 -9.42
CA PRO A 75 -3.86 6.47 -8.54
C PRO A 75 -3.80 5.99 -7.09
N ALA A 76 -3.53 6.92 -6.18
CA ALA A 76 -3.39 6.69 -4.76
C ALA A 76 -4.66 7.03 -3.96
N MET A 77 -4.80 6.38 -2.81
CA MET A 77 -5.79 6.70 -1.78
C MET A 77 -5.17 6.50 -0.40
N LYS A 78 -5.83 6.98 0.67
CA LYS A 78 -5.34 6.81 2.05
C LYS A 78 -5.07 5.35 2.36
N ALA A 79 -3.97 5.04 3.04
CA ALA A 79 -3.59 3.68 3.39
C ALA A 79 -4.71 2.94 4.15
N ILE A 80 -5.43 3.65 5.03
CA ILE A 80 -6.56 3.09 5.79
C ILE A 80 -7.77 2.72 4.92
N GLN A 81 -7.90 3.30 3.72
CA GLN A 81 -8.93 2.97 2.73
C GLN A 81 -8.41 2.00 1.66
N ARG A 82 -7.10 1.96 1.43
CA ARG A 82 -6.46 1.08 0.44
C ARG A 82 -6.51 -0.37 0.87
N TYR A 83 -6.12 -0.67 2.11
CA TYR A 83 -6.09 -2.03 2.62
C TYR A 83 -7.49 -2.52 3.00
N THR A 84 -7.78 -3.78 2.69
CA THR A 84 -9.07 -4.43 3.00
C THR A 84 -8.86 -5.62 3.94
N GLY A 85 -9.95 -6.22 4.42
CA GLY A 85 -9.93 -7.40 5.27
C GLY A 85 -10.54 -7.14 6.64
N VAL A 86 -10.70 -8.19 7.44
CA VAL A 86 -11.57 -8.22 8.63
C VAL A 86 -11.41 -7.00 9.55
N ALA A 87 -10.18 -6.60 9.87
CA ALA A 87 -9.94 -5.44 10.74
C ALA A 87 -10.36 -4.10 10.08
N PHE A 88 -10.08 -3.92 8.79
CA PHE A 88 -10.44 -2.71 8.04
C PHE A 88 -11.94 -2.64 7.77
N ASP A 89 -12.56 -3.78 7.48
CA ASP A 89 -13.99 -3.90 7.22
C ASP A 89 -14.81 -3.57 8.49
N HIS A 90 -14.35 -4.06 9.65
CA HIS A 90 -14.94 -3.73 10.96
C HIS A 90 -14.65 -2.31 11.41
N LEU A 91 -13.46 -1.76 11.13
CA LEU A 91 -13.19 -0.34 11.37
C LEU A 91 -14.16 0.54 10.59
N GLY A 92 -14.48 0.15 9.36
CA GLY A 92 -15.52 0.79 8.56
C GLY A 92 -15.27 2.28 8.34
N TYR A 93 -14.01 2.68 8.10
CA TYR A 93 -13.54 4.08 8.08
C TYR A 93 -14.47 5.06 7.35
N GLU A 94 -14.98 4.68 6.18
CA GLU A 94 -15.84 5.52 5.34
C GLU A 94 -17.20 5.86 5.99
N ARG A 95 -17.62 5.07 6.98
CA ARG A 95 -18.88 5.23 7.73
C ARG A 95 -18.73 6.07 9.01
N LEU A 96 -17.51 6.41 9.39
CA LEU A 96 -17.21 7.20 10.59
C LEU A 96 -17.41 8.69 10.32
N ASP A 97 -17.70 9.45 11.38
CA ASP A 97 -17.75 10.91 11.32
C ASP A 97 -16.35 11.53 11.08
N LYS A 98 -16.31 12.83 10.76
CA LYS A 98 -15.08 13.52 10.37
C LYS A 98 -14.06 13.64 11.49
N ASP A 99 -14.51 13.78 12.74
CA ASP A 99 -13.61 13.90 13.88
C ASP A 99 -12.93 12.56 14.15
N THR A 100 -13.70 11.46 14.06
CA THR A 100 -13.17 10.10 14.16
C THR A 100 -12.21 9.77 13.00
N GLN A 101 -12.54 10.15 11.76
CA GLN A 101 -11.64 9.98 10.61
C GLN A 101 -10.32 10.74 10.83
N SER A 102 -10.37 11.98 11.30
CA SER A 102 -9.20 12.80 11.60
C SER A 102 -8.33 12.20 12.72
N TYR A 103 -8.97 11.63 13.74
CA TYR A 103 -8.27 10.92 14.80
C TYR A 103 -7.50 9.71 14.24
N ILE A 104 -8.16 8.88 13.44
CA ILE A 104 -7.54 7.71 12.80
C ILE A 104 -6.38 8.15 11.89
N ASP A 105 -6.60 9.16 11.07
CA ASP A 105 -5.61 9.71 10.14
C ASP A 105 -4.30 10.08 10.85
N THR A 106 -4.34 10.48 12.12
CA THR A 106 -3.18 10.97 12.87
C THR A 106 -2.63 9.99 13.90
N HIS A 107 -3.43 9.01 14.35
CA HIS A 107 -3.09 8.11 15.46
C HIS A 107 -2.95 6.63 15.05
N VAL A 108 -3.31 6.27 13.81
CA VAL A 108 -3.16 4.89 13.30
C VAL A 108 -1.97 4.81 12.36
N ILE A 109 -1.12 3.81 12.62
CA ILE A 109 0.01 3.43 11.79
C ILE A 109 -0.23 2.02 11.23
N LEU A 110 0.03 1.85 9.93
CA LEU A 110 -0.10 0.59 9.22
C LEU A 110 1.28 0.11 8.79
N PHE A 111 1.52 -1.19 8.89
CA PHE A 111 2.69 -1.81 8.29
C PHE A 111 2.41 -2.22 6.84
N SER A 112 3.41 -2.08 5.99
CA SER A 112 3.39 -2.38 4.56
C SER A 112 4.67 -3.09 4.17
N ASN A 113 4.55 -4.21 3.47
CA ASN A 113 5.72 -4.97 3.04
C ASN A 113 6.61 -4.18 2.06
N LEU A 114 6.01 -3.33 1.21
CA LEU A 114 6.74 -2.53 0.23
C LEU A 114 7.14 -1.15 0.75
N PHE A 115 6.28 -0.51 1.55
CA PHE A 115 6.50 0.88 1.98
C PHE A 115 6.98 1.01 3.44
N GLY A 116 7.11 -0.10 4.16
CA GLY A 116 7.47 -0.09 5.57
C GLY A 116 6.33 0.45 6.43
N VAL A 117 6.56 1.56 7.13
CA VAL A 117 5.59 2.11 8.08
C VAL A 117 4.81 3.26 7.45
N LEU A 118 3.48 3.21 7.50
CA LEU A 118 2.60 4.21 6.92
C LEU A 118 1.71 4.85 7.98
N ARG A 119 1.40 6.13 7.85
CA ARG A 119 0.27 6.74 8.54
C ARG A 119 -1.03 6.35 7.84
N ALA A 120 -2.14 6.24 8.56
CA ALA A 120 -3.46 5.98 7.98
C ALA A 120 -3.83 6.92 6.83
N SER A 121 -3.42 8.18 6.90
CA SER A 121 -3.66 9.19 5.87
C SER A 121 -2.68 9.17 4.70
N ASP A 122 -1.62 8.37 4.74
CA ASP A 122 -0.62 8.32 3.66
C ASP A 122 -1.27 7.84 2.37
N MET A 123 -1.00 8.51 1.25
CA MET A 123 -1.57 8.16 -0.04
C MET A 123 -0.72 7.11 -0.73
N ILE A 124 -1.26 5.91 -0.97
CA ILE A 124 -0.55 4.79 -1.59
C ILE A 124 -1.30 4.19 -2.81
N PRO A 125 -0.58 3.66 -3.82
CA PRO A 125 -1.14 2.88 -4.92
C PRO A 125 -1.60 1.49 -4.42
N ALA A 126 -2.16 0.67 -5.33
CA ALA A 126 -2.47 -0.73 -5.04
C ALA A 126 -1.22 -1.62 -5.13
#